data_AF-A0A6C0AIK3-F1
#
_entry.id   AF-A0A6C0AIK3-F1
#
_cell.length_a   1.000
_cell.length_b   1.000
_cell.length_c   1.000
_cell.angle_alpha   90.00
_cell.angle_beta   90.00
_cell.angle_gamma   90.00
#
_symmetry.space_group_name_H-M   'P 1'
#
loop_
_entity.id
_entity.type
_entity.pdbx_description
1 polymer ?
#
loop_
_entity_poly.entity_id
_entity_poly.type
_entity_poly.pdbx_seq_one_letter_code
_entity_poly.pdbx_strand_id
1 'polypeptide(L)'
;MVLCASCKNKTSTEQCPSQAMKGLLFCGKHAKTKTRRLWADVNNGNQKATTIQKIWRGYFIRHRLTLAGEGVLKRLNCHNTEELVTMDEKEKIHPLDYFSFREAEKLWWFDVRSLYHILKRSAKPENPYTRQPLTIETRRRLRDVCRIRKKLAIENYHDPPRPELFDTLVNEKWLTICQIIEENGFFDMNHMMFCSLNRSQLFVFLNLVQMDIVAFATEHSIRSKRYNYIHWVRTCLSNFEKNRTNRLQCSWAVSKLLLSILYDCPENYPICFIIVSALTRL
;
A
#
# COMPACT_ATOMS: atom_id res chain seq x y z
N MET A 1 3.86 29.50 13.10
CA MET A 1 3.25 29.76 14.43
C MET A 1 1.74 29.73 14.29
N VAL A 2 1.03 29.15 15.26
CA VAL A 2 -0.43 28.98 15.20
C VAL A 2 -1.11 30.21 15.83
N LEU A 3 -2.21 30.67 15.25
CA LEU A 3 -3.01 31.77 15.78
C LEU A 3 -3.80 31.33 17.03
N CYS A 4 -4.17 32.30 17.86
CA CYS A 4 -5.01 32.06 19.04
C CYS A 4 -6.37 31.46 18.65
N ALA A 5 -6.79 30.40 19.34
CA ALA A 5 -8.04 29.67 19.06
C ALA A 5 -9.32 30.39 19.51
N SER A 6 -9.21 31.50 20.24
CA SER A 6 -10.37 32.30 20.70
C SER A 6 -10.80 33.35 19.67
N CYS A 7 -12.07 33.76 19.72
CA CYS A 7 -12.56 34.94 19.01
C CYS A 7 -11.82 36.21 19.44
N LYS A 8 -11.80 37.23 18.58
CA LYS A 8 -11.15 38.53 18.86
C LYS A 8 -11.68 39.19 20.12
N ASN A 9 -12.98 39.12 20.36
CA ASN A 9 -13.66 39.61 21.56
C ASN A 9 -14.98 38.82 21.79
N LYS A 10 -15.77 39.20 22.79
CA LYS A 10 -17.01 38.49 23.19
C LYS A 10 -18.09 38.50 22.10
N THR A 11 -18.15 39.53 21.25
CA THR A 11 -19.21 39.70 20.24
C THR A 11 -18.77 39.29 18.83
N SER A 12 -17.50 39.48 18.50
CA SER A 12 -16.92 39.17 17.19
C SER A 12 -16.89 37.68 16.87
N THR A 13 -17.15 37.34 15.61
CA THR A 13 -17.02 36.00 15.03
C THR A 13 -15.62 35.74 14.45
N GLU A 14 -14.76 36.75 14.38
CA GLU A 14 -13.41 36.64 13.82
C GLU A 14 -12.44 36.00 14.79
N GLN A 15 -11.43 35.30 14.25
CA GLN A 15 -10.36 34.71 15.05
C GLN A 15 -9.47 35.82 15.62
N CYS A 16 -8.99 35.64 16.85
CA CYS A 16 -8.00 36.54 17.42
C CYS A 16 -6.71 36.53 16.58
N PRO A 17 -6.22 37.68 16.09
CA PRO A 17 -5.04 37.74 15.23
C PRO A 17 -3.72 37.53 15.99
N SER A 18 -3.76 37.53 17.33
CA SER A 18 -2.57 37.28 18.15
C SER A 18 -2.12 35.82 18.05
N GLN A 19 -0.81 35.61 18.08
CA GLN A 19 -0.24 34.27 18.10
C GLN A 19 -0.54 33.55 19.42
N ALA A 20 -0.76 32.24 19.33
CA ALA A 20 -0.86 31.40 20.50
C ALA A 20 0.52 31.26 21.16
N MET A 21 0.54 31.17 22.49
CA MET A 21 1.78 30.91 23.23
C MET A 21 2.32 29.52 22.89
N LYS A 22 3.64 29.34 22.97
CA LYS A 22 4.28 28.05 22.66
C LYS A 22 3.69 26.93 23.54
N GLY A 23 3.18 25.88 22.91
CA GLY A 23 2.55 24.74 23.59
C GLY A 23 1.12 24.98 24.09
N LEU A 24 0.52 26.14 23.80
CA LEU A 24 -0.84 26.49 24.22
C LEU A 24 -1.71 26.88 23.01
N LEU A 25 -3.03 26.83 23.20
CA LEU A 25 -4.02 27.16 22.16
C LEU A 25 -4.36 28.66 22.12
N PHE A 26 -3.97 29.43 23.13
CA PHE A 26 -4.39 30.83 23.32
C PHE A 26 -3.21 31.79 23.40
N CYS A 27 -3.44 33.05 23.04
CA CYS A 27 -2.50 34.12 23.33
C CYS A 27 -2.48 34.46 24.83
N GLY A 28 -1.48 35.21 25.28
CA GLY A 28 -1.34 35.57 26.71
C GLY A 28 -2.56 36.25 27.33
N LYS A 29 -3.33 37.00 26.53
CA LYS A 29 -4.59 37.63 26.97
C LYS A 29 -5.70 36.58 27.18
N HIS A 30 -6.02 35.80 26.15
CA HIS A 30 -7.09 34.79 26.21
C HIS A 30 -6.76 33.58 27.10
N ALA A 31 -5.48 33.31 27.37
CA ALA A 31 -5.09 32.28 28.32
C ALA A 31 -5.50 32.63 29.77
N LYS A 32 -5.52 33.93 30.12
CA LYS A 32 -5.85 34.43 31.46
C LYS A 32 -7.34 34.71 31.66
N THR A 33 -8.14 34.73 30.60
CA THR A 33 -9.58 34.99 30.68
C THR A 33 -10.33 33.77 31.25
N LYS A 34 -11.26 34.01 32.19
CA LYS A 34 -12.11 32.95 32.78
C LYS A 34 -12.97 32.23 31.75
N THR A 35 -13.64 32.97 30.85
CA THR A 35 -14.50 32.41 29.80
C THR A 35 -13.88 32.67 28.44
N ARG A 36 -13.67 31.60 27.68
CA ARG A 36 -13.05 31.64 26.35
C ARG A 36 -14.10 31.26 25.31
N ARG A 37 -14.38 32.17 24.39
CA ARG A 37 -15.23 31.89 23.22
C ARG A 37 -14.33 31.33 22.12
N LEU A 38 -14.45 30.04 21.82
CA LEU A 38 -13.65 29.40 20.78
C LEU A 38 -14.14 29.82 19.39
N TRP A 39 -13.21 30.23 18.54
CA TRP A 39 -13.53 30.63 17.17
C TRP A 39 -14.14 29.46 16.37
N ALA A 40 -13.66 28.25 16.60
CA ALA A 40 -14.16 27.04 15.96
C ALA A 40 -15.64 26.74 16.30
N ASP A 41 -16.07 27.03 17.53
CA ASP A 41 -17.47 26.81 17.94
C ASP A 41 -18.39 27.84 17.28
N VAL A 42 -17.96 29.10 17.27
CA VAL A 42 -18.75 30.21 16.69
C VAL A 42 -18.93 30.09 15.18
N ASN A 43 -17.94 29.53 14.48
CA ASN A 43 -17.95 29.40 13.02
C ASN A 43 -18.34 27.99 12.53
N ASN A 44 -18.92 27.18 13.43
CA ASN A 44 -19.31 25.80 13.16
C ASN A 44 -18.15 24.94 12.60
N GLY A 45 -16.91 25.27 12.95
CA GLY A 45 -15.71 24.55 12.52
C GLY A 45 -15.74 23.09 12.96
N ASN A 46 -16.19 22.83 14.19
CA ASN A 46 -16.32 21.47 14.73
C ASN A 46 -17.37 20.65 13.98
N GLN A 47 -18.51 21.25 13.62
CA GLN A 47 -19.55 20.58 12.84
C GLN A 47 -19.06 20.26 11.42
N LYS A 48 -18.44 21.24 10.74
CA LYS A 48 -17.85 21.05 9.41
C LYS A 48 -16.78 19.96 9.42
N ALA A 49 -15.89 19.97 10.41
CA ALA A 49 -14.87 18.94 10.59
C ALA A 49 -15.51 17.55 10.80
N THR A 50 -16.56 17.46 11.62
CA THR A 50 -17.31 16.21 11.85
C THR A 50 -17.94 15.69 10.56
N THR A 51 -18.53 16.56 9.74
CA THR A 51 -19.09 16.20 8.43
C THR A 51 -18.01 15.65 7.49
N ILE A 52 -16.86 16.32 7.38
CA ILE A 52 -15.73 15.85 6.58
C ILE A 52 -15.25 14.47 7.07
N GLN A 53 -15.06 14.32 8.38
CA GLN A 53 -14.65 13.05 8.97
C GLN A 53 -15.67 11.93 8.70
N LYS A 54 -16.96 12.22 8.79
CA LYS A 54 -18.04 11.26 8.49
C LYS A 54 -17.96 10.79 7.04
N ILE A 55 -17.83 11.71 6.09
CA ILE A 55 -17.71 11.40 4.66
C ILE A 55 -16.46 10.55 4.41
N TRP A 56 -15.32 10.94 4.98
CA TRP A 56 -14.05 10.24 4.82
C TRP A 56 -14.08 8.82 5.39
N ARG A 57 -14.57 8.65 6.63
CA ARG A 57 -14.73 7.31 7.25
C ARG A 57 -15.64 6.42 6.41
N GLY A 58 -16.77 6.97 5.94
CA GLY A 58 -17.70 6.24 5.08
C GLY A 58 -17.07 5.83 3.75
N TYR A 59 -16.36 6.75 3.08
CA TYR A 59 -15.64 6.46 1.84
C TYR A 59 -14.62 5.34 2.04
N PHE A 60 -13.82 5.42 3.11
CA PHE A 60 -12.78 4.44 3.39
C PHE A 60 -13.32 3.03 3.58
N ILE A 61 -14.43 2.87 4.33
CA ILE A 61 -15.08 1.56 4.52
C ILE A 61 -15.68 1.08 3.20
N ARG A 62 -16.44 1.92 2.47
CA ARG A 62 -17.02 1.52 1.19
C ARG A 62 -15.97 1.08 0.18
N HIS A 63 -14.86 1.81 0.08
CA HIS A 63 -13.75 1.45 -0.79
C HIS A 63 -13.17 0.06 -0.46
N ARG A 64 -12.99 -0.24 0.83
CA ARG A 64 -12.52 -1.57 1.27
C ARG A 64 -13.51 -2.68 0.93
N LEU A 65 -14.81 -2.46 1.14
CA LEU A 65 -15.85 -3.43 0.78
C LEU A 65 -15.92 -3.65 -0.73
N THR A 66 -15.76 -2.59 -1.53
CA THR A 66 -15.68 -2.69 -2.99
C THR A 66 -14.49 -3.53 -3.44
N LEU A 67 -13.30 -3.31 -2.87
CA LEU A 67 -12.11 -4.10 -3.18
C LEU A 67 -12.29 -5.58 -2.80
N ALA A 68 -12.91 -5.84 -1.65
CA ALA A 68 -13.21 -7.19 -1.17
C ALA A 68 -14.23 -7.94 -2.04
N GLY A 69 -15.07 -7.23 -2.80
CA GLY A 69 -16.00 -7.82 -3.75
C GLY A 69 -17.41 -8.01 -3.20
N GLU A 70 -18.32 -8.43 -4.07
CA GLU A 70 -19.75 -8.42 -3.74
C GLU A 70 -20.16 -9.49 -2.71
N GLY A 71 -19.38 -10.57 -2.57
CA GLY A 71 -19.66 -11.65 -1.62
C GLY A 71 -19.66 -11.19 -0.17
N VAL A 72 -18.98 -10.09 0.14
CA VAL A 72 -19.01 -9.50 1.49
C VAL A 72 -20.42 -9.11 1.91
N LEU A 73 -21.19 -8.53 0.98
CA LEU A 73 -22.56 -8.07 1.20
C LEU A 73 -23.61 -9.10 0.75
N LYS A 74 -23.24 -10.01 -0.15
CA LYS A 74 -24.12 -11.04 -0.72
C LYS A 74 -23.65 -12.46 -0.35
N ARG A 75 -23.42 -12.71 0.94
CA ARG A 75 -22.88 -13.99 1.44
C ARG A 75 -23.75 -15.19 1.05
N LEU A 76 -25.06 -15.03 1.07
CA LEU A 76 -26.01 -16.08 0.66
C LEU A 76 -25.76 -16.56 -0.77
N ASN A 77 -25.30 -15.69 -1.66
CA ASN A 77 -25.04 -16.02 -3.07
C ASN A 77 -23.65 -16.66 -3.30
N CYS A 78 -22.82 -16.77 -2.27
CA CYS A 78 -21.52 -17.40 -2.39
C CYS A 78 -21.67 -18.93 -2.48
N HIS A 79 -20.90 -19.53 -3.39
CA HIS A 79 -21.02 -20.94 -3.75
C HIS A 79 -20.44 -21.90 -2.71
N ASN A 80 -19.27 -21.58 -2.16
CA ASN A 80 -18.72 -22.32 -1.03
C ASN A 80 -19.37 -21.87 0.30
N THR A 81 -19.55 -22.81 1.22
CA THR A 81 -20.19 -22.57 2.53
C THR A 81 -19.17 -22.23 3.63
N GLU A 82 -17.98 -22.82 3.54
CA GLU A 82 -16.94 -22.77 4.56
C GLU A 82 -15.63 -22.18 4.02
N GLU A 83 -14.83 -21.65 4.94
CA GLU A 83 -13.49 -21.12 4.70
C GLU A 83 -12.44 -22.24 4.66
N LEU A 84 -11.43 -22.13 3.79
CA LEU A 84 -10.46 -23.21 3.52
C LEU A 84 -9.58 -23.62 4.69
N VAL A 85 -9.20 -22.68 5.55
CA VAL A 85 -8.19 -22.88 6.60
C VAL A 85 -8.86 -23.04 7.96
N THR A 86 -9.77 -22.13 8.26
CA THR A 86 -10.47 -22.04 9.55
C THR A 86 -11.69 -22.94 9.63
N MET A 87 -12.23 -23.38 8.48
CA MET A 87 -13.51 -24.10 8.37
C MET A 87 -14.69 -23.30 8.94
N ASP A 88 -14.51 -21.97 9.07
CA ASP A 88 -15.57 -21.08 9.52
C ASP A 88 -16.64 -20.93 8.43
N GLU A 89 -17.89 -20.88 8.86
CA GLU A 89 -19.02 -20.55 8.00
C GLU A 89 -18.91 -19.11 7.49
N LYS A 90 -19.42 -18.88 6.28
CA LYS A 90 -19.42 -17.56 5.63
C LYS A 90 -20.08 -16.46 6.45
N GLU A 91 -21.05 -16.77 7.31
CA GLU A 91 -21.73 -15.83 8.20
C GLU A 91 -20.87 -15.37 9.38
N LYS A 92 -19.90 -16.20 9.82
CA LYS A 92 -19.07 -15.93 11.01
C LYS A 92 -17.87 -15.04 10.70
N ILE A 93 -17.40 -15.04 9.46
CA ILE A 93 -16.24 -14.22 9.06
C ILE A 93 -16.57 -12.73 9.08
N HIS A 94 -15.67 -11.94 9.65
CA HIS A 94 -15.84 -10.50 9.74
C HIS A 94 -15.78 -9.86 8.32
N PRO A 95 -16.67 -8.88 7.98
CA PRO A 95 -16.74 -8.31 6.63
C PRO A 95 -15.42 -7.74 6.09
N LEU A 96 -14.53 -7.29 6.98
CA LEU A 96 -13.23 -6.71 6.62
C LEU A 96 -12.11 -7.75 6.40
N ASP A 97 -12.37 -9.02 6.75
CA ASP A 97 -11.50 -10.17 6.52
C ASP A 97 -12.00 -11.01 5.34
N TYR A 98 -13.11 -10.61 4.72
CA TYR A 98 -13.74 -11.32 3.62
C TYR A 98 -13.17 -10.86 2.26
N PHE A 99 -13.02 -11.79 1.31
CA PHE A 99 -12.67 -11.49 -0.08
C PHE A 99 -13.45 -12.39 -1.02
N SER A 100 -13.87 -11.87 -2.17
CA SER A 100 -14.72 -12.60 -3.12
C SER A 100 -14.50 -12.13 -4.56
N PHE A 101 -14.70 -13.08 -5.47
CA PHE A 101 -14.62 -12.87 -6.91
C PHE A 101 -15.56 -13.85 -7.64
N ARG A 102 -15.92 -13.49 -8.88
CA ARG A 102 -16.71 -14.37 -9.75
C ARG A 102 -15.79 -15.20 -10.63
N GLU A 103 -16.16 -16.45 -10.83
CA GLU A 103 -15.50 -17.38 -11.74
C GLU A 103 -16.54 -18.37 -12.28
N ALA A 104 -16.62 -18.51 -13.61
CA ALA A 104 -17.59 -19.38 -14.27
C ALA A 104 -19.02 -19.26 -13.69
N GLU A 105 -19.53 -18.02 -13.64
CA GLU A 105 -20.85 -17.61 -13.10
C GLU A 105 -21.05 -17.77 -11.58
N LYS A 106 -20.17 -18.50 -10.92
CA LYS A 106 -20.20 -18.73 -9.47
C LYS A 106 -19.49 -17.60 -8.73
N LEU A 107 -20.01 -17.26 -7.56
CA LEU A 107 -19.39 -16.31 -6.64
C LEU A 107 -18.62 -17.10 -5.57
N TRP A 108 -17.30 -16.97 -5.55
CA TRP A 108 -16.46 -17.62 -4.56
C TRP A 108 -16.05 -16.63 -3.47
N TRP A 109 -15.89 -17.14 -2.25
CA TRP A 109 -15.44 -16.34 -1.13
C TRP A 109 -14.37 -17.01 -0.30
N PHE A 110 -13.54 -16.20 0.35
CA PHE A 110 -12.43 -16.65 1.17
C PHE A 110 -12.15 -15.61 2.26
N ASP A 111 -11.45 -16.05 3.31
CA ASP A 111 -10.73 -15.12 4.16
C ASP A 111 -9.53 -14.52 3.41
N VAL A 112 -9.33 -13.21 3.53
CA VAL A 112 -8.20 -12.47 2.95
C VAL A 112 -6.86 -13.11 3.34
N ARG A 113 -6.74 -13.58 4.58
CA ARG A 113 -5.52 -14.20 5.13
C ARG A 113 -5.19 -15.50 4.40
N SER A 114 -6.19 -16.33 4.11
CA SER A 114 -6.02 -17.58 3.36
C SER A 114 -5.58 -17.31 1.92
N LEU A 115 -6.28 -16.39 1.23
CA LEU A 115 -5.91 -16.03 -0.14
C LEU A 115 -4.57 -15.31 -0.24
N TYR A 116 -4.22 -14.49 0.74
CA TYR A 116 -2.91 -13.83 0.79
C TYR A 116 -1.77 -14.86 0.78
N HIS A 117 -1.93 -15.97 1.49
CA HIS A 117 -0.94 -17.04 1.52
C HIS A 117 -0.75 -17.70 0.15
N ILE A 118 -1.83 -17.90 -0.61
CA ILE A 118 -1.79 -18.43 -1.97
C ILE A 118 -1.12 -17.42 -2.92
N LEU A 119 -1.50 -16.15 -2.79
CA LEU A 119 -0.88 -15.04 -3.56
C LEU A 119 0.63 -14.95 -3.30
N LYS A 120 1.09 -15.18 -2.07
CA LYS A 120 2.51 -15.07 -1.68
C LYS A 120 3.37 -16.20 -2.24
N ARG A 121 2.78 -17.34 -2.60
CA ARG A 121 3.52 -18.58 -2.93
C ARG A 121 3.58 -18.92 -4.42
N SER A 122 2.70 -18.36 -5.25
CA SER A 122 2.62 -18.69 -6.68
C SER A 122 2.71 -17.45 -7.55
N ALA A 123 3.44 -17.53 -8.67
CA ALA A 123 3.48 -16.46 -9.67
C ALA A 123 2.10 -16.28 -10.34
N LYS A 124 1.42 -17.41 -10.61
CA LYS A 124 0.07 -17.47 -11.15
C LYS A 124 -0.83 -18.08 -10.06
N PRO A 125 -1.28 -17.28 -9.09
CA PRO A 125 -2.13 -17.80 -8.01
C PRO A 125 -3.44 -18.32 -8.59
N GLU A 126 -3.90 -19.45 -8.05
CA GLU A 126 -5.08 -20.17 -8.52
C GLU A 126 -6.17 -20.15 -7.45
N ASN A 127 -7.42 -20.28 -7.88
CA ASN A 127 -8.53 -20.57 -6.99
C ASN A 127 -8.35 -21.98 -6.39
N PRO A 128 -8.31 -22.15 -5.05
CA PRO A 128 -8.07 -23.44 -4.42
C PRO A 128 -9.12 -24.51 -4.72
N TYR A 129 -10.35 -24.11 -5.05
CA TYR A 129 -11.43 -25.05 -5.36
C TYR A 129 -11.40 -25.53 -6.82
N THR A 130 -11.08 -24.65 -7.77
CA THR A 130 -11.21 -24.94 -9.21
C THR A 130 -9.86 -25.09 -9.92
N ARG A 131 -8.77 -24.68 -9.26
CA ARG A 131 -7.40 -24.57 -9.81
C ARG A 131 -7.29 -23.67 -11.03
N GLN A 132 -8.29 -22.82 -11.27
CA GLN A 132 -8.23 -21.84 -12.34
C GLN A 132 -7.37 -20.65 -11.90
N PRO A 133 -6.51 -20.10 -12.78
CA PRO A 133 -5.74 -18.91 -12.47
C PRO A 133 -6.64 -17.72 -12.15
N LEU A 134 -6.31 -17.00 -11.06
CA LEU A 134 -7.01 -15.78 -10.71
C LEU A 134 -6.80 -14.70 -11.79
N THR A 135 -7.87 -14.00 -12.15
CA THR A 135 -7.80 -12.90 -13.11
C THR A 135 -6.89 -11.77 -12.60
N ILE A 136 -6.27 -11.02 -13.53
CA ILE A 136 -5.41 -9.87 -13.21
C ILE A 136 -6.13 -8.87 -12.28
N GLU A 137 -7.40 -8.59 -12.54
CA GLU A 137 -8.21 -7.70 -11.70
C GLU A 137 -8.35 -8.24 -10.27
N THR A 138 -8.65 -9.54 -10.12
CA THR A 138 -8.78 -10.19 -8.82
C THR A 138 -7.47 -10.13 -8.03
N ARG A 139 -6.33 -10.41 -8.69
CA ARG A 139 -5.00 -10.35 -8.07
C ARG A 139 -4.67 -8.93 -7.60
N ARG A 140 -4.91 -7.92 -8.43
CA ARG A 140 -4.71 -6.50 -8.09
C ARG A 140 -5.55 -6.09 -6.89
N ARG A 141 -6.85 -6.42 -6.90
CA ARG A 141 -7.77 -6.13 -5.79
C ARG A 141 -7.32 -6.80 -4.49
N LEU A 142 -6.97 -8.09 -4.52
CA LEU A 142 -6.47 -8.80 -3.34
C LEU A 142 -5.20 -8.16 -2.79
N ARG A 143 -4.26 -7.79 -3.68
CA ARG A 143 -3.01 -7.11 -3.33
C ARG A 143 -3.29 -5.78 -2.63
N ASP A 144 -4.22 -4.98 -3.12
CA ASP A 144 -4.60 -3.71 -2.51
C ASP A 144 -5.28 -3.88 -1.15
N VAL A 145 -6.15 -4.88 -0.99
CA VAL A 145 -6.71 -5.23 0.32
C VAL A 145 -5.59 -5.54 1.32
N CYS A 146 -4.64 -6.42 0.94
CA CYS A 146 -3.52 -6.79 1.80
C CYS A 146 -2.62 -5.59 2.16
N ARG A 147 -2.42 -4.66 1.22
CA ARG A 147 -1.67 -3.42 1.45
C ARG A 147 -2.38 -2.49 2.43
N ILE A 148 -3.70 -2.32 2.28
CA ILE A 148 -4.49 -1.51 3.20
C ILE A 148 -4.43 -2.10 4.61
N ARG A 149 -4.59 -3.41 4.76
CA ARG A 149 -4.48 -4.10 6.05
C ARG A 149 -3.14 -3.85 6.72
N LYS A 150 -2.04 -4.00 5.98
CA LYS A 150 -0.69 -3.72 6.47
C LYS A 150 -0.51 -2.26 6.93
N LYS A 151 -1.04 -1.28 6.18
CA LYS A 151 -0.99 0.15 6.56
C LYS A 151 -1.77 0.44 7.84
N LEU A 152 -2.82 -0.34 8.13
CA LEU A 152 -3.63 -0.24 9.33
C LEU A 152 -3.10 -1.10 10.49
N ALA A 153 -1.93 -1.72 10.34
CA ALA A 153 -1.39 -2.70 11.30
C ALA A 153 -2.34 -3.88 11.58
N ILE A 154 -3.09 -4.31 10.55
CA ILE A 154 -3.91 -5.52 10.57
C ILE A 154 -3.10 -6.63 9.89
N GLU A 155 -2.98 -7.78 10.55
CA GLU A 155 -2.23 -8.93 10.04
C GLU A 155 -2.90 -9.57 8.82
N ASN A 156 -2.07 -10.06 7.90
CA ASN A 156 -2.51 -10.82 6.72
C ASN A 156 -2.34 -12.33 6.91
N TYR A 157 -2.14 -12.80 8.14
CA TYR A 157 -1.99 -14.21 8.47
C TYR A 157 -3.01 -14.61 9.53
N HIS A 158 -3.43 -15.88 9.51
CA HIS A 158 -4.26 -16.46 10.57
C HIS A 158 -3.49 -16.58 11.88
N ASP A 159 -2.30 -17.16 11.79
CA ASP A 159 -1.36 -17.28 12.89
C ASP A 159 -0.20 -16.28 12.74
N PRO A 160 0.47 -15.90 13.84
CA PRO A 160 1.73 -15.17 13.75
C PRO A 160 2.70 -15.90 12.81
N PRO A 161 3.28 -15.21 11.81
CA PRO A 161 4.17 -15.85 10.87
C PRO A 161 5.38 -16.41 11.61
N ARG A 162 5.69 -17.69 11.36
CA ARG A 162 6.93 -18.29 11.85
C ARG A 162 8.12 -17.54 11.26
N PRO A 163 9.27 -17.46 11.96
CA PRO A 163 10.47 -16.87 11.38
C PRO A 163 10.82 -17.57 10.06
N GLU A 164 10.62 -16.85 8.96
CA GLU A 164 10.99 -17.33 7.62
C GLU A 164 12.49 -17.13 7.42
N LEU A 165 13.12 -18.05 6.69
CA LEU A 165 14.50 -17.88 6.26
C LEU A 165 14.61 -16.59 5.45
N PHE A 166 15.69 -15.83 5.67
CA PHE A 166 15.85 -14.54 5.01
C PHE A 166 15.81 -14.65 3.47
N ASP A 167 16.30 -15.77 2.90
CA ASP A 167 16.23 -16.03 1.47
C ASP A 167 14.79 -16.14 0.95
N THR A 168 13.92 -16.83 1.69
CA THR A 168 12.49 -16.94 1.38
C THR A 168 11.85 -15.55 1.30
N LEU A 169 12.16 -14.67 2.26
CA LEU A 169 11.65 -13.29 2.26
C LEU A 169 12.11 -12.47 1.05
N VAL A 170 13.31 -12.74 0.52
CA VAL A 170 13.80 -12.10 -0.71
C VAL A 170 13.07 -12.64 -1.93
N ASN A 171 12.94 -13.97 -2.02
CA ASN A 171 12.26 -14.65 -3.12
C ASN A 171 10.81 -14.18 -3.26
N GLU A 172 10.08 -14.06 -2.15
CA GLU A 172 8.69 -13.58 -2.15
C GLU A 172 8.53 -12.15 -2.63
N LYS A 173 9.52 -11.27 -2.36
CA LYS A 173 9.49 -9.90 -2.88
C LYS A 173 9.68 -9.87 -4.39
N TRP A 174 10.63 -10.65 -4.90
CA TRP A 174 10.82 -10.78 -6.35
C TRP A 174 9.63 -11.42 -7.03
N LEU A 175 9.01 -12.42 -6.40
CA LEU A 175 7.76 -13.01 -6.87
C LEU A 175 6.65 -11.95 -6.97
N THR A 176 6.50 -11.14 -5.92
CA THR A 176 5.53 -10.03 -5.89
C THR A 176 5.78 -9.03 -7.02
N ILE A 177 7.06 -8.70 -7.29
CA ILE A 177 7.43 -7.81 -8.41
C ILE A 177 7.05 -8.45 -9.75
N CYS A 178 7.39 -9.72 -9.98
CA CYS A 178 7.03 -10.43 -11.21
C CYS A 178 5.52 -10.52 -11.43
N GLN A 179 4.74 -10.73 -10.37
CA GLN A 179 3.27 -10.69 -10.47
C GLN A 179 2.78 -9.32 -10.92
N ILE A 180 3.33 -8.21 -10.38
CA ILE A 180 2.96 -6.85 -10.79
C ILE A 180 3.34 -6.59 -12.26
N ILE A 181 4.50 -7.10 -12.68
CA ILE A 181 4.98 -7.02 -14.06
C ILE A 181 4.02 -7.78 -15.00
N GLU A 182 3.63 -9.01 -14.65
CA GLU A 182 2.65 -9.80 -15.41
C GLU A 182 1.27 -9.12 -15.46
N GLU A 183 0.81 -8.57 -14.34
CA GLU A 183 -0.42 -7.78 -14.27
C GLU A 183 -0.40 -6.57 -15.20
N ASN A 184 0.78 -6.06 -15.59
CA ASN A 184 0.95 -4.96 -16.54
C ASN A 184 1.20 -5.43 -17.99
N GLY A 185 1.01 -6.72 -18.29
CA GLY A 185 1.08 -7.27 -19.65
C GLY A 185 2.45 -7.82 -20.05
N PHE A 186 3.41 -7.87 -19.12
CA PHE A 186 4.72 -8.49 -19.35
C PHE A 186 4.70 -9.93 -18.83
N PHE A 187 4.22 -10.85 -19.66
CA PHE A 187 3.99 -12.25 -19.29
C PHE A 187 5.29 -13.07 -19.19
N ASP A 188 5.17 -14.23 -18.54
CA ASP A 188 6.20 -15.29 -18.44
C ASP A 188 7.53 -14.88 -17.78
N MET A 189 7.48 -13.87 -16.91
CA MET A 189 8.61 -13.46 -16.08
C MET A 189 8.80 -14.40 -14.90
N ASN A 190 9.98 -15.03 -14.81
CA ASN A 190 10.35 -15.87 -13.68
C ASN A 190 11.16 -15.06 -12.64
N HIS A 191 10.65 -14.97 -11.41
CA HIS A 191 11.33 -14.30 -10.29
C HIS A 191 12.74 -14.84 -10.00
N MET A 192 13.01 -16.11 -10.34
CA MET A 192 14.34 -16.71 -10.21
C MET A 192 15.41 -16.00 -11.05
N MET A 193 15.02 -15.31 -12.14
CA MET A 193 15.94 -14.48 -12.94
C MET A 193 16.52 -13.32 -12.12
N PHE A 194 15.75 -12.75 -11.20
CA PHE A 194 16.23 -11.71 -10.30
C PHE A 194 16.96 -12.31 -9.09
N CYS A 195 16.44 -13.42 -8.57
CA CYS A 195 17.04 -14.08 -7.41
C CYS A 195 18.45 -14.59 -7.73
N SER A 196 18.72 -15.02 -8.97
CA SER A 196 20.02 -15.57 -9.40
C SER A 196 21.12 -14.53 -9.57
N LEU A 197 20.79 -13.23 -9.68
CA LEU A 197 21.76 -12.17 -9.90
C LEU A 197 22.79 -12.10 -8.77
N ASN A 198 24.07 -12.06 -9.15
CA ASN A 198 25.15 -11.80 -8.21
C ASN A 198 25.22 -10.32 -7.81
N ARG A 199 26.07 -9.97 -6.85
CA ARG A 199 26.17 -8.59 -6.33
C ARG A 199 26.51 -7.56 -7.41
N SER A 200 27.43 -7.89 -8.32
CA SER A 200 27.84 -6.99 -9.41
C SER A 200 26.72 -6.82 -10.43
N GLN A 201 26.04 -7.91 -10.80
CA GLN A 201 24.88 -7.86 -11.68
C GLN A 201 23.73 -7.04 -11.08
N LEU A 202 23.44 -7.19 -9.78
CA LEU A 202 22.45 -6.37 -9.07
C LEU A 202 22.81 -4.88 -9.09
N PHE A 203 24.10 -4.55 -8.96
CA PHE A 203 24.58 -3.17 -9.04
C PHE A 203 24.39 -2.60 -10.46
N VAL A 204 24.82 -3.34 -11.49
CA VAL A 204 24.63 -2.93 -12.90
C VAL A 204 23.14 -2.78 -13.22
N PHE A 205 22.33 -3.76 -12.83
CA PHE A 205 20.87 -3.74 -12.98
C PHE A 205 20.26 -2.48 -12.37
N LEU A 206 20.61 -2.16 -11.11
CA LEU A 206 20.06 -0.99 -10.43
C LEU A 206 20.54 0.33 -11.06
N ASN A 207 21.77 0.38 -11.61
CA ASN A 207 22.24 1.54 -12.38
C ASN A 207 21.44 1.72 -13.67
N LEU A 208 21.16 0.65 -14.42
CA LEU A 208 20.32 0.70 -15.61
C LEU A 208 18.91 1.22 -15.27
N VAL A 209 18.31 0.70 -14.20
CA VAL A 209 17.03 1.20 -13.68
C VAL A 209 17.13 2.69 -13.30
N GLN A 210 18.22 3.12 -12.67
CA GLN A 210 18.43 4.52 -12.31
C GLN A 210 18.42 5.43 -13.54
N MET A 211 19.16 5.06 -14.60
CA MET A 211 19.27 5.85 -15.82
C MET A 211 17.90 6.11 -16.43
N ASP A 212 17.08 5.06 -16.55
CA ASP A 212 15.75 5.20 -17.14
C ASP A 212 14.76 5.89 -16.19
N ILE A 213 14.86 5.71 -14.88
CA ILE A 213 14.04 6.45 -13.90
C ILE A 213 14.34 7.95 -13.95
N VAL A 214 15.61 8.33 -14.18
CA VAL A 214 15.97 9.74 -14.38
C VAL A 214 15.25 10.28 -15.62
N ALA A 215 15.35 9.60 -16.76
CA ALA A 215 14.64 9.99 -17.99
C ALA A 215 13.13 10.12 -17.74
N PHE A 216 12.52 9.10 -17.14
CA PHE A 216 11.09 9.06 -16.78
C PHE A 216 10.63 10.19 -15.85
N ALA A 217 11.51 10.67 -14.96
CA ALA A 217 11.20 11.81 -14.09
C ALA A 217 11.37 13.16 -14.81
N THR A 218 12.34 13.28 -15.73
CA THR A 218 12.58 14.53 -16.48
C THR A 218 11.45 14.93 -17.42
N GLU A 219 10.63 13.97 -17.86
CA GLU A 219 9.41 14.22 -18.63
C GLU A 219 8.33 14.98 -17.83
N HIS A 220 8.49 15.12 -16.51
CA HIS A 220 7.53 15.78 -15.63
C HIS A 220 8.14 16.94 -14.85
N SER A 221 7.25 17.75 -14.25
CA SER A 221 7.65 18.86 -13.39
C SER A 221 8.54 18.39 -12.23
N ILE A 222 9.49 19.24 -11.83
CA ILE A 222 10.46 18.98 -10.76
C ILE A 222 9.78 18.66 -9.41
N ARG A 223 8.55 19.11 -9.20
CA ARG A 223 7.74 18.82 -8.00
C ARG A 223 7.07 17.45 -8.02
N SER A 224 7.23 16.69 -9.11
CA SER A 224 6.67 15.35 -9.24
C SER A 224 7.29 14.39 -8.24
N LYS A 225 6.47 13.49 -7.69
CA LYS A 225 6.93 12.40 -6.82
C LYS A 225 7.97 11.50 -7.49
N ARG A 226 8.05 11.48 -8.82
CA ARG A 226 9.04 10.69 -9.59
C ARG A 226 10.48 11.04 -9.22
N TYR A 227 10.75 12.30 -8.85
CA TYR A 227 12.08 12.71 -8.38
C TYR A 227 12.47 12.07 -7.03
N ASN A 228 11.49 11.69 -6.20
CA ASN A 228 11.74 10.91 -4.98
C ASN A 228 12.29 9.52 -5.33
N TYR A 229 11.84 8.91 -6.43
CA TYR A 229 12.32 7.60 -6.85
C TYR A 229 13.81 7.64 -7.21
N ILE A 230 14.26 8.70 -7.90
CA ILE A 230 15.69 8.93 -8.17
C ILE A 230 16.47 8.96 -6.86
N HIS A 231 15.99 9.73 -5.87
CA HIS A 231 16.66 9.83 -4.58
C HIS A 231 16.73 8.48 -3.85
N TRP A 232 15.66 7.70 -3.88
CA TRP A 232 15.63 6.36 -3.27
C TRP A 232 16.60 5.39 -3.95
N VAL A 233 16.66 5.40 -5.29
CA VAL A 233 17.59 4.56 -6.05
C VAL A 233 19.04 4.95 -5.78
N ARG A 234 19.37 6.25 -5.81
CA ARG A 234 20.71 6.76 -5.47
C ARG A 234 21.14 6.37 -4.06
N THR A 235 20.23 6.45 -3.10
CA THR A 235 20.50 6.05 -1.72
C THR A 235 20.82 4.56 -1.64
N CYS A 236 20.08 3.71 -2.36
CA CYS A 236 20.35 2.28 -2.43
C CYS A 236 21.70 1.98 -3.10
N LEU A 237 22.03 2.63 -4.22
CA LEU A 237 23.33 2.49 -4.90
C LEU A 237 24.51 2.92 -4.02
N SER A 238 24.40 4.05 -3.30
CA SER A 238 25.47 4.48 -2.38
C SER A 238 25.70 3.47 -1.25
N ASN A 239 24.65 2.77 -0.81
CA ASN A 239 24.78 1.70 0.18
C ASN A 239 25.49 0.46 -0.38
N PHE A 240 25.38 0.18 -1.69
CA PHE A 240 26.16 -0.90 -2.33
C PHE A 240 27.65 -0.60 -2.31
N GLU A 241 28.04 0.65 -2.55
CA GLU A 241 29.45 1.08 -2.58
C GLU A 241 30.08 1.08 -1.19
N LYS A 242 29.34 1.56 -0.19
CA LYS A 242 29.85 1.74 1.19
C LYS A 242 29.92 0.45 2.00
N ASN A 243 29.06 -0.53 1.72
CA ASN A 243 28.93 -1.73 2.55
C ASN A 243 29.52 -2.98 1.89
N ARG A 244 30.17 -3.82 2.71
CA ARG A 244 30.43 -5.25 2.40
C ARG A 244 29.17 -6.10 2.60
N THR A 245 28.00 -5.61 2.20
CA THR A 245 26.74 -6.34 2.32
C THR A 245 26.78 -7.60 1.45
N ASN A 246 26.30 -8.72 2.00
CA ASN A 246 26.18 -9.97 1.26
C ASN A 246 25.18 -9.79 0.11
N ARG A 247 25.33 -10.57 -0.97
CA ARG A 247 24.43 -10.63 -2.14
C ARG A 247 22.95 -10.62 -1.72
N LEU A 248 22.58 -11.43 -0.73
CA LEU A 248 21.19 -11.57 -0.32
C LEU A 248 20.61 -10.28 0.30
N GLN A 249 21.43 -9.55 1.08
CA GLN A 249 21.05 -8.25 1.64
C GLN A 249 20.90 -7.19 0.55
N CYS A 250 21.80 -7.20 -0.44
CA CYS A 250 21.71 -6.37 -1.64
C CYS A 250 20.41 -6.65 -2.42
N SER A 251 20.10 -7.93 -2.66
CA SER A 251 18.88 -8.38 -3.35
C SER A 251 17.61 -7.98 -2.60
N TRP A 252 17.61 -8.11 -1.27
CA TRP A 252 16.53 -7.64 -0.42
C TRP A 252 16.32 -6.12 -0.51
N ALA A 253 17.40 -5.35 -0.48
CA ALA A 253 17.33 -3.89 -0.55
C ALA A 253 16.78 -3.42 -1.90
N VAL A 254 17.24 -4.01 -3.01
CA VAL A 254 16.76 -3.73 -4.37
C VAL A 254 15.29 -4.10 -4.51
N SER A 255 14.89 -5.33 -4.16
CA SER A 255 13.50 -5.76 -4.29
C SER A 255 12.55 -4.93 -3.41
N LYS A 256 12.96 -4.59 -2.18
CA LYS A 256 12.19 -3.69 -1.31
C LYS A 256 12.04 -2.29 -1.91
N LEU A 257 13.09 -1.74 -2.49
CA LEU A 257 13.08 -0.43 -3.16
C LEU A 257 12.12 -0.45 -4.36
N LEU A 258 12.30 -1.38 -5.29
CA LEU A 258 11.49 -1.46 -6.51
C LEU A 258 10.02 -1.67 -6.19
N LEU A 259 9.72 -2.56 -5.23
CA LEU A 259 8.35 -2.79 -4.80
C LEU A 259 7.73 -1.53 -4.17
N SER A 260 8.52 -0.73 -3.46
CA SER A 260 8.05 0.56 -2.90
C SER A 260 7.71 1.57 -4.02
N ILE A 261 8.52 1.62 -5.08
CA ILE A 261 8.26 2.48 -6.26
C ILE A 261 7.00 2.00 -7.01
N LEU A 262 6.90 0.70 -7.28
CA LEU A 262 5.74 0.09 -7.95
C LEU A 262 4.43 0.33 -7.20
N TYR A 263 4.50 0.45 -5.88
CA TYR A 263 3.37 0.72 -5.01
C TYR A 263 3.01 2.20 -4.88
N ASP A 264 3.98 3.11 -4.96
CA ASP A 264 3.71 4.56 -4.92
C ASP A 264 3.24 5.09 -6.27
N CYS A 265 3.63 4.45 -7.38
CA CYS A 265 3.25 4.81 -8.73
C CYS A 265 1.84 4.26 -9.08
N PRO A 266 0.81 5.13 -9.28
CA PRO A 266 -0.55 4.67 -9.60
C PRO A 266 -0.62 3.94 -10.94
N GLU A 267 0.11 4.44 -11.94
CA GLU A 267 0.28 3.83 -13.26
C GLU A 267 1.69 3.25 -13.35
N ASN A 268 1.86 2.03 -12.87
CA ASN A 268 3.18 1.42 -12.73
C ASN A 268 3.70 0.69 -13.97
N TYR A 269 2.99 0.75 -15.11
CA TYR A 269 3.43 0.18 -16.38
C TYR A 269 4.82 0.70 -16.82
N PRO A 270 5.13 2.01 -16.82
CA PRO A 270 6.44 2.50 -17.23
C PRO A 270 7.56 1.98 -16.32
N ILE A 271 7.29 1.85 -15.01
CA ILE A 271 8.26 1.29 -14.06
C ILE A 271 8.47 -0.21 -14.34
N CYS A 272 7.41 -0.96 -14.65
CA CYS A 272 7.53 -2.37 -15.04
C CYS A 272 8.38 -2.51 -16.31
N PHE A 273 8.14 -1.66 -17.32
CA PHE A 273 8.93 -1.62 -18.55
C PHE A 273 10.41 -1.36 -18.25
N ILE A 274 10.73 -0.36 -17.42
CA ILE A 274 12.11 -0.05 -17.00
C ILE A 274 12.76 -1.26 -16.33
N ILE A 275 12.06 -1.92 -15.39
CA ILE A 275 12.59 -3.08 -14.67
C ILE A 275 12.88 -4.24 -15.64
N VAL A 276 11.95 -4.55 -16.54
CA VAL A 276 12.12 -5.63 -17.52
C VAL A 276 13.25 -5.29 -18.50
N SER A 277 13.26 -4.07 -19.05
CA SER A 277 14.30 -3.60 -19.96
C SER A 277 15.70 -3.61 -19.32
N ALA A 278 15.81 -3.25 -18.04
CA ALA A 278 17.07 -3.32 -17.31
C ALA A 278 17.55 -4.77 -17.14
N LEU A 279 16.64 -5.72 -16.87
CA LEU A 279 17.00 -7.13 -16.76
C LEU A 279 17.45 -7.72 -18.11
N THR A 280 16.79 -7.38 -19.22
CA THR A 280 17.13 -7.90 -20.55
C THR A 280 18.43 -7.32 -21.13
N ARG A 281 18.94 -6.21 -20.56
CA ARG A 281 20.21 -5.58 -20.95
C ARG A 281 21.42 -6.07 -20.14
N LEU A 282 21.21 -6.89 -19.11
CA LEU A 282 22.29 -7.48 -18.31
C LEU A 282 23.03 -8.57 -19.08
#